data_AF-A0A164JPJ1-F1
#
_entry.id   AF-A0A164JPJ1-F1
#
_cell.length_a   1.000
_cell.length_b   1.000
_cell.length_c   1.000
_cell.angle_alpha   90.00
_cell.angle_beta   90.00
_cell.angle_gamma   90.00
#
_symmetry.space_group_name_H-M   'P 1'
#
loop_
_entity.id
_entity.type
_entity.pdbx_description
1 polymer ?
#
loop_
_entity_poly.entity_id
_entity_poly.type
_entity_poly.pdbx_seq_one_letter_code
_entity_poly.pdbx_strand_id
1 'polypeptide(L)'
;RDSFLRETIPAYVAQYKAPAIILGDFNAVDEIDDRKSSKTTPPKIRLALLEPLRDLVKALSLTDVWRDIRKNEPCWTYFCATSQARLDRIYCQHHVKFSDIHLHELPLGDHRPIVGYINSTTPPRVV
;
A
#
# COMPACT_ATOMS: atom_id res chain seq x y z
N ARG A 1 -8.10 3.88 -13.18
CA ARG A 1 -7.12 3.75 -12.08
C ARG A 1 -6.60 5.12 -11.65
N ASP A 2 -6.02 5.89 -12.55
CA ASP A 2 -5.37 7.16 -12.19
C ASP A 2 -6.34 8.20 -11.58
N SER A 3 -7.50 8.43 -12.20
CA SER A 3 -8.56 9.28 -11.61
C SER A 3 -9.06 8.74 -10.27
N PHE A 4 -9.19 7.42 -10.14
CA PHE A 4 -9.61 6.80 -8.89
C PHE A 4 -8.63 7.08 -7.74
N LEU A 5 -7.33 6.94 -7.99
CA LEU A 5 -6.28 7.23 -7.01
C LEU A 5 -6.12 8.73 -6.74
N ARG A 6 -6.19 9.58 -7.77
CA ARG A 6 -5.94 11.03 -7.65
C ARG A 6 -7.14 11.83 -7.15
N GLU A 7 -8.36 11.37 -7.43
CA GLU A 7 -9.57 12.16 -7.21
C GLU A 7 -10.55 11.42 -6.30
N THR A 8 -10.91 10.17 -6.63
CA THR A 8 -11.98 9.45 -5.93
C THR A 8 -11.61 9.16 -4.47
N ILE A 9 -10.47 8.51 -4.21
CA ILE A 9 -10.05 8.20 -2.84
C ILE A 9 -9.88 9.48 -2.01
N PRO A 10 -9.16 10.53 -2.47
CA PRO A 10 -9.05 11.76 -1.70
C PRO A 10 -10.39 12.44 -1.41
N ALA A 11 -11.32 12.44 -2.36
CA ALA A 11 -12.66 13.00 -2.14
C ALA A 11 -13.42 12.27 -1.03
N TYR A 12 -13.35 10.93 -0.98
CA TYR A 12 -13.93 10.17 0.12
C TYR A 12 -13.24 10.50 1.45
N VAL A 13 -11.91 10.46 1.52
CA VAL A 13 -11.19 10.72 2.78
C VAL A 13 -11.43 12.14 3.29
N ALA A 14 -11.45 13.14 2.40
CA ALA A 14 -11.68 14.54 2.79
C ALA A 14 -13.04 14.80 3.45
N GLN A 15 -14.04 13.95 3.19
CA GLN A 15 -15.36 14.07 3.83
C GLN A 15 -15.38 13.56 5.27
N TYR A 16 -14.38 12.77 5.69
CA TYR A 16 -14.32 12.20 7.04
C TYR A 16 -13.26 12.91 7.90
N LYS A 17 -13.68 13.35 9.09
CA LYS A 17 -12.77 13.96 10.09
C LYS A 17 -11.98 12.93 10.90
N ALA A 18 -12.27 11.65 10.70
CA ALA A 18 -11.65 10.57 11.45
C ALA A 18 -10.34 10.12 10.79
N PRO A 19 -9.42 9.59 11.58
CA PRO A 19 -8.30 8.79 11.10
C PRO A 19 -8.65 7.79 10.01
N ALA A 20 -7.97 7.88 8.86
CA ALA A 20 -8.15 6.94 7.75
C ALA A 20 -7.06 5.86 7.72
N ILE A 21 -7.52 4.63 7.47
CA ILE A 21 -6.72 3.50 6.99
C ILE A 21 -7.25 3.17 5.59
N ILE A 22 -6.36 3.08 4.61
CA ILE A 22 -6.70 2.73 3.23
C ILE A 22 -5.95 1.46 2.89
N LEU A 23 -6.67 0.41 2.54
CA LEU A 23 -6.09 -0.90 2.25
C LEU A 23 -6.78 -1.58 1.08
N GLY A 24 -6.03 -2.40 0.35
CA GLY A 24 -6.53 -3.19 -0.77
C GLY A 24 -5.49 -3.36 -1.87
N ASP A 25 -5.93 -3.94 -2.99
CA ASP A 25 -5.16 -4.03 -4.23
C ASP A 25 -5.20 -2.68 -4.98
N PHE A 26 -4.07 -2.00 -5.03
CA PHE A 26 -3.95 -0.72 -5.76
C PHE A 26 -3.66 -0.93 -7.25
N ASN A 27 -3.29 -2.15 -7.65
CA ASN A 27 -2.83 -2.51 -8.99
C ASN A 27 -1.81 -1.50 -9.53
N ALA A 28 -0.92 -1.08 -8.64
CA ALA A 28 0.10 -0.06 -8.85
C ALA A 28 1.33 -0.36 -7.97
N VAL A 29 2.50 -0.08 -8.53
CA VAL A 29 3.78 -0.14 -7.82
C VAL A 29 4.20 1.28 -7.44
N ASP A 30 4.91 1.44 -6.33
CA ASP A 30 5.40 2.75 -5.85
C ASP A 30 6.90 2.90 -6.15
N GLU A 31 7.66 1.83 -5.92
CA GLU A 31 9.11 1.78 -6.18
C GLU A 31 9.48 0.69 -7.19
N ILE A 32 10.69 0.78 -7.75
CA ILE A 32 11.22 -0.24 -8.66
C ILE A 32 11.32 -1.59 -7.95
N ASP A 33 11.74 -1.56 -6.68
CA ASP A 33 11.87 -2.76 -5.87
C ASP A 33 10.52 -3.40 -5.56
N ASP A 34 9.39 -2.71 -5.73
CA ASP A 34 8.06 -3.32 -5.58
C ASP A 34 7.71 -4.33 -6.68
N ARG A 35 8.63 -4.60 -7.61
CA ARG A 35 8.46 -5.61 -8.65
C ARG A 35 9.72 -6.41 -8.91
N LYS A 36 9.60 -7.73 -8.90
CA LYS A 36 10.65 -8.66 -9.29
C LYS A 36 10.23 -9.43 -10.55
N SER A 37 11.12 -9.49 -11.54
CA SER A 37 10.94 -10.25 -12.78
C SER A 37 12.00 -11.34 -12.87
N SER A 38 11.64 -12.52 -13.39
CA SER A 38 12.62 -13.59 -13.67
C SER A 38 13.47 -13.31 -14.91
N LYS A 39 13.09 -12.32 -15.72
CA LYS A 39 13.89 -11.89 -16.88
C LYS A 39 15.14 -11.14 -16.41
N THR A 40 16.28 -11.44 -17.02
CA THR A 40 17.58 -10.79 -16.78
C THR A 40 17.58 -9.29 -17.10
N THR A 41 16.63 -8.83 -17.91
CA THR A 41 16.42 -7.42 -18.18
C THR A 41 15.52 -6.82 -17.09
N PRO A 42 15.97 -5.75 -16.39
CA PRO A 42 15.13 -5.01 -15.47
C PRO A 42 13.83 -4.59 -16.17
N PRO A 43 12.66 -4.77 -15.54
CA PRO A 43 11.42 -4.29 -16.14
C PRO A 43 11.55 -2.77 -16.38
N LYS A 44 11.28 -2.31 -17.61
CA LYS A 44 11.08 -0.89 -17.90
C LYS A 44 9.79 -0.45 -17.20
N ILE A 45 9.86 -0.19 -15.91
CA ILE A 45 8.80 0.46 -15.18
C ILE A 45 8.76 1.88 -15.73
N ARG A 46 7.69 2.21 -16.46
CA ARG A 46 7.46 3.59 -16.87
C ARG A 46 7.17 4.36 -15.59
N LEU A 47 8.02 5.33 -15.24
CA LEU A 47 7.85 6.17 -14.05
C LEU A 47 6.44 6.77 -13.96
N ALA A 48 5.83 7.10 -15.10
CA ALA A 48 4.44 7.55 -15.21
C ALA A 48 3.39 6.57 -14.62
N LEU A 49 3.69 5.27 -14.54
CA LEU A 49 2.81 4.28 -13.91
C LEU A 49 2.90 4.28 -12.37
N LEU A 50 3.92 4.94 -11.80
CA LEU A 50 4.14 5.09 -10.36
C LEU A 50 3.46 6.35 -9.80
N GLU A 51 3.31 7.39 -10.63
CA GLU A 51 2.87 8.72 -10.20
C GLU A 51 1.51 8.75 -9.52
N PRO A 52 0.45 8.07 -9.99
CA PRO A 52 -0.87 8.17 -9.38
C PRO A 52 -0.91 7.69 -7.92
N LEU A 53 -0.21 6.59 -7.60
CA LEU A 53 -0.14 6.07 -6.24
C LEU A 53 0.67 7.00 -5.34
N ARG A 54 1.79 7.52 -5.85
CA ARG A 54 2.62 8.50 -5.13
C ARG A 54 1.87 9.78 -4.84
N ASP A 55 1.07 10.25 -5.78
CA ASP A 55 0.30 11.47 -5.64
C ASP A 55 -0.82 11.29 -4.62
N LEU A 56 -1.48 10.12 -4.58
CA LEU A 56 -2.41 9.76 -3.50
C LEU A 56 -1.72 9.78 -2.13
N VAL A 57 -0.58 9.09 -1.99
CA VAL A 57 0.16 9.00 -0.72
C VAL A 57 0.57 10.38 -0.21
N LYS A 58 1.05 11.24 -1.11
CA LYS A 58 1.41 12.64 -0.78
C LYS A 58 0.18 13.47 -0.42
N ALA A 59 -0.87 13.45 -1.24
CA ALA A 59 -2.06 14.27 -1.06
C ALA A 59 -2.75 14.01 0.29
N LEU A 60 -2.74 12.76 0.75
CA LEU A 60 -3.38 12.35 2.00
C LEU A 60 -2.41 12.19 3.18
N SER A 61 -1.13 12.55 2.99
CA SER A 61 -0.06 12.40 4.00
C SER A 61 -0.05 11.00 4.63
N LEU A 62 -0.08 9.98 3.77
CA LEU A 62 -0.18 8.58 4.18
C LEU A 62 1.20 7.98 4.47
N THR A 63 1.23 7.11 5.46
CA THR A 63 2.37 6.23 5.77
C THR A 63 2.10 4.85 5.18
N ASP A 64 3.05 4.30 4.43
CA ASP A 64 3.07 2.89 4.03
C ASP A 64 3.43 2.04 5.26
N VAL A 65 2.47 1.29 5.81
CA VAL A 65 2.63 0.55 7.06
C VAL A 65 3.70 -0.53 6.95
N TRP A 66 3.81 -1.20 5.79
CA TRP A 66 4.84 -2.21 5.61
C TRP A 66 6.23 -1.59 5.66
N ARG A 67 6.44 -0.47 4.97
CA ARG A 67 7.75 0.18 4.93
C ARG A 67 8.12 0.83 6.25
N ASP A 68 7.13 1.26 7.04
CA ASP A 68 7.35 1.79 8.38
C ASP A 68 7.87 0.70 9.33
N ILE A 69 7.28 -0.49 9.30
CA ILE A 69 7.57 -1.59 10.24
C ILE A 69 8.67 -2.55 9.73
N ARG A 70 8.69 -2.83 8.42
CA ARG A 70 9.52 -3.84 7.75
C ARG A 70 10.39 -3.21 6.65
N LYS A 71 11.08 -2.12 7.00
CA LYS A 71 11.76 -1.18 6.07
C LYS A 71 12.61 -1.83 4.95
N ASN A 72 13.24 -2.98 5.22
CA ASN A 72 14.16 -3.64 4.29
C ASN A 72 13.65 -5.01 3.82
N GLU A 73 12.42 -5.38 4.15
CA GLU A 73 11.86 -6.68 3.79
C GLU A 73 10.97 -6.58 2.54
N PRO A 74 11.12 -7.51 1.58
CA PRO A 74 10.24 -7.57 0.42
C PRO A 74 8.80 -7.93 0.83
N CYS A 75 7.82 -7.33 0.15
CA CYS A 75 6.39 -7.59 0.38
C CYS A 75 5.69 -7.98 -0.91
N TRP A 76 6.03 -9.13 -1.51
CA TRP A 76 5.34 -9.56 -2.72
C TRP A 76 3.95 -10.05 -2.38
N THR A 77 2.94 -9.33 -2.82
CA THR A 77 1.54 -9.67 -2.57
C THR A 77 0.90 -10.31 -3.78
N TYR A 78 1.46 -10.14 -4.98
CA TYR A 78 0.98 -10.74 -6.23
C TYR A 78 2.04 -11.62 -6.88
N PHE A 79 1.61 -12.77 -7.41
CA PHE A 79 2.46 -13.77 -8.07
C PHE A 79 1.87 -14.20 -9.40
N CYS A 80 2.66 -14.11 -10.46
CA CYS A 80 2.38 -14.80 -11.70
C CYS A 80 3.58 -15.62 -12.15
N ALA A 81 3.41 -16.44 -13.19
CA ALA A 81 4.41 -17.41 -13.64
C ALA A 81 5.83 -16.82 -13.85
N THR A 82 5.94 -15.53 -14.19
CA THR A 82 7.23 -14.89 -14.52
C THR A 82 7.57 -13.67 -13.68
N SER A 83 6.71 -13.24 -12.76
CA SER A 83 6.99 -12.06 -11.94
C SER A 83 6.23 -12.04 -10.63
N GLN A 84 6.76 -11.26 -9.70
CA GLN A 84 6.18 -10.98 -8.40
C GLN A 84 6.07 -9.46 -8.24
N ALA A 85 5.01 -8.97 -7.60
CA ALA A 85 4.83 -7.55 -7.36
C ALA A 85 4.15 -7.29 -6.02
N ARG A 86 4.37 -6.08 -5.49
CA ARG A 86 3.66 -5.55 -4.33
C ARG A 86 2.54 -4.62 -4.80
N LEU A 87 1.33 -5.17 -4.88
CA LEU A 87 0.14 -4.46 -5.36
C LEU A 87 -0.82 -4.14 -4.21
N ASP A 88 -0.98 -5.09 -3.29
CA ASP A 88 -1.73 -4.89 -2.04
C ASP A 88 -0.94 -4.12 -1.00
N ARG A 89 -1.59 -3.12 -0.39
CA ARG A 89 -0.96 -2.24 0.61
C ARG A 89 -1.91 -1.89 1.73
N ILE A 90 -1.33 -1.56 2.87
CA ILE A 90 -2.01 -0.88 3.98
C ILE A 90 -1.32 0.47 4.15
N TYR A 91 -2.09 1.54 3.94
CA TYR A 91 -1.69 2.91 4.21
C TYR A 91 -2.49 3.45 5.40
N CYS A 92 -1.87 4.32 6.19
CA CYS A 92 -2.56 4.98 7.28
C CYS A 92 -2.12 6.42 7.46
N GLN A 93 -2.98 7.26 8.03
CA GLN A 93 -2.58 8.59 8.48
C GLN A 93 -1.73 8.50 9.77
N HIS A 94 -0.91 9.53 10.01
CA HIS A 94 0.17 9.52 11.01
C HIS A 94 -0.24 9.14 12.45
N HIS A 95 -1.49 9.41 12.84
CA HIS A 95 -2.04 9.15 14.18
C HIS A 95 -2.51 7.71 14.37
N VAL A 96 -2.65 6.93 13.28
CA VAL A 96 -2.88 5.49 13.36
C VAL A 96 -1.53 4.82 13.50
N LYS A 97 -1.37 3.97 14.53
CA LYS A 97 -0.15 3.21 14.76
C LYS A 97 -0.44 1.73 14.66
N PHE A 98 0.43 1.02 13.95
CA PHE A 98 0.43 -0.43 13.87
C PHE A 98 1.52 -0.99 14.77
N SER A 99 1.21 -2.07 15.51
CA SER A 99 2.22 -2.83 16.28
C SER A 99 3.04 -3.70 15.36
N ASP A 100 2.40 -4.28 14.35
CA ASP A 100 3.02 -5.28 13.52
C ASP A 100 2.31 -5.43 12.16
N ILE A 101 3.00 -6.02 11.19
CA ILE A 101 2.46 -6.32 9.86
C ILE A 101 3.17 -7.55 9.27
N HIS A 102 2.43 -8.44 8.63
CA HIS A 102 2.98 -9.64 8.00
C HIS A 102 2.16 -10.09 6.79
N LEU A 103 2.77 -10.95 5.98
CA LEU A 103 2.10 -11.66 4.89
C LEU A 103 1.59 -13.00 5.40
N HIS A 104 0.42 -13.40 4.92
CA HIS A 104 -0.14 -14.70 5.23
C HIS A 104 -0.17 -15.56 3.95
N GLU A 105 0.24 -16.83 4.07
CA GLU A 105 0.16 -17.77 2.96
C GLU A 105 -1.21 -18.45 2.96
N LEU A 106 -2.01 -18.19 1.94
CA LEU A 106 -3.27 -18.88 1.69
C LEU A 106 -3.24 -19.45 0.27
N PRO A 107 -3.69 -20.69 0.04
CA PRO A 107 -3.77 -21.29 -1.30
C PRO A 107 -5.01 -20.76 -2.06
N LEU A 108 -5.23 -19.44 -2.02
CA LEU A 108 -6.43 -18.77 -2.52
C LEU A 108 -6.03 -17.69 -3.54
N GLY A 109 -5.80 -18.11 -4.78
CA GLY A 109 -5.51 -17.20 -5.88
C GLY A 109 -4.03 -16.84 -6.04
N ASP A 110 -3.79 -15.81 -6.84
CA ASP A 110 -2.48 -15.25 -7.18
C ASP A 110 -2.03 -14.12 -6.24
N HIS A 111 -2.84 -13.81 -5.21
CA HIS A 111 -2.53 -12.83 -4.18
C HIS A 111 -2.30 -13.45 -2.79
N ARG A 112 -1.35 -12.89 -2.04
CA ARG A 112 -1.11 -13.18 -0.61
C ARG A 112 -1.73 -12.07 0.25
N PRO A 113 -2.59 -12.40 1.22
CA PRO A 113 -3.11 -11.42 2.16
C PRO A 113 -2.02 -10.71 2.95
N ILE A 114 -2.24 -9.41 3.17
CA ILE A 114 -1.46 -8.58 4.09
C ILE A 114 -2.28 -8.32 5.35
N VAL A 115 -1.68 -8.56 6.51
CA VAL A 115 -2.35 -8.45 7.81
C VAL A 115 -1.58 -7.48 8.69
N GLY A 116 -2.23 -6.38 9.07
CA GLY A 116 -1.68 -5.38 9.99
C GLY A 116 -2.40 -5.38 11.33
N TYR A 117 -1.63 -5.30 12.42
CA TYR A 117 -2.15 -5.20 13.79
C TYR A 117 -2.11 -3.75 14.26
N ILE A 118 -3.26 -3.21 14.65
CA ILE A 118 -3.39 -1.82 15.09
C ILE A 118 -3.16 -1.75 16.61
N ASN A 119 -2.31 -0.83 17.04
CA ASN A 119 -2.22 -0.48 18.46
C ASN A 119 -3.52 0.25 18.82
N SER A 120 -4.25 -0.25 19.82
CA SER A 120 -5.52 0.33 20.30
C SER A 120 -5.54 1.85 20.14
N THR A 121 -6.40 2.34 19.25
CA THR A 121 -6.54 3.77 19.00
C THR A 121 -7.30 4.40 20.15
N THR A 122 -6.62 5.04 21.09
CA THR A 122 -7.30 6.02 21.94
C THR A 122 -7.76 7.15 21.01
N PRO A 123 -9.06 7.43 20.86
CA PRO A 123 -9.50 8.54 20.03
C PRO A 123 -8.86 9.83 20.56
N PRO A 124 -8.43 10.77 19.69
CA PRO A 124 -8.10 12.11 20.17
C PRO A 124 -9.35 12.64 20.89
N ARG A 125 -9.20 13.05 22.15
CA ARG A 125 -10.24 13.80 22.84
C ARG A 125 -10.53 15.02 21.98
N VAL A 126 -11.74 15.12 21.45
CA VAL A 126 -12.25 16.38 20.92
C VAL A 126 -12.35 17.30 22.14
N VAL A 127 -11.42 18.25 22.24
CA VAL A 127 -11.47 19.35 23.22
C VAL A 127 -12.26 20.49 22.60
#